data_AF-A0A9D5UVC3-F1
#
_entry.id   AF-A0A9D5UVC3-F1
#
_cell.length_a   1.000
_cell.length_b   1.000
_cell.length_c   1.000
_cell.angle_alpha   90.00
_cell.angle_beta   90.00
_cell.angle_gamma   90.00
#
_symmetry.space_group_name_H-M   'P 1'
#
loop_
_entity.id
_entity.type
_entity.pdbx_description
1 polymer ?
#
loop_
_entity_poly.entity_id
_entity_poly.type
_entity_poly.pdbx_seq_one_letter_code
_entity_poly.pdbx_strand_id
1 'polypeptide(L)'
;MLPHRYWRIHITQSTFGATMQVCLYEVEMRGTIGGPDQCDGGVASASHRNDRAYRLFDNNPSEYWINGGPSEDSWFQYDFGAGHDVIVAEIKMLPRGWEESPEDFVLQWSDDGTHFTTVASWSGINDWIGGLEKLFVVPDPPPPPTPPPTTPPWQFRCSGGRVLWRGNPLPNGR
;
A
#
# COMPACT_ATOMS: atom_id res chain seq x y z
N MET A 1 0.23 -6.69 6.99
CA MET A 1 0.54 -6.53 5.54
C MET A 1 1.49 -7.63 5.09
N LEU A 2 1.35 -8.16 3.87
CA LEU A 2 2.33 -9.10 3.29
C LEU A 2 3.39 -8.31 2.50
N PRO A 3 4.63 -8.82 2.39
CA PRO A 3 5.65 -8.21 1.54
C PRO A 3 5.36 -8.48 0.06
N HIS A 4 5.63 -7.49 -0.79
CA HIS A 4 5.46 -7.57 -2.25
C HIS A 4 6.63 -6.90 -2.98
N ARG A 5 6.88 -7.35 -4.22
CA ARG A 5 8.01 -6.90 -5.03
C ARG A 5 7.81 -5.54 -5.68
N TYR A 6 6.64 -5.29 -6.25
CA TYR A 6 6.35 -4.05 -6.96
C TYR A 6 5.36 -3.22 -6.16
N TRP A 7 5.63 -1.93 -6.07
CA TRP A 7 4.76 -0.97 -5.43
C TRP A 7 4.54 0.22 -6.36
N ARG A 8 3.27 0.59 -6.58
CA ARG A 8 2.85 1.60 -7.53
C ARG A 8 1.92 2.59 -6.87
N ILE A 9 2.16 3.88 -7.11
CA ILE A 9 1.19 4.94 -6.86
C ILE A 9 0.55 5.28 -8.21
N HIS A 10 -0.76 5.10 -8.29
CA HIS A 10 -1.56 5.45 -9.46
C HIS A 10 -2.44 6.65 -9.11
N ILE A 11 -2.16 7.76 -9.77
CA ILE A 11 -2.82 9.05 -9.56
C ILE A 11 -3.99 9.11 -10.52
N THR A 12 -5.14 9.55 -10.01
CA THR A 12 -6.35 9.73 -10.82
C THR A 12 -6.72 11.20 -10.96
N GLN A 13 -6.18 12.07 -10.10
CA GLN A 13 -6.42 13.50 -10.17
C GLN A 13 -5.29 14.29 -9.49
N SER A 14 -4.82 15.36 -10.14
CA SER A 14 -4.04 16.42 -9.52
C SER A 14 -4.96 17.46 -8.86
N THR A 15 -4.45 18.27 -7.94
CA THR A 15 -5.18 19.39 -7.31
C THR A 15 -5.74 20.43 -8.28
N PHE A 16 -5.24 20.49 -9.52
CA PHE A 16 -5.79 21.32 -10.60
C PHE A 16 -6.73 20.58 -11.55
N GLY A 17 -7.00 19.31 -11.28
CA GLY A 17 -7.93 18.46 -12.03
C GLY A 17 -7.24 17.33 -12.78
N ALA A 18 -8.05 16.37 -13.22
CA ALA A 18 -7.65 15.13 -13.89
C ALA A 18 -6.80 15.35 -15.16
N THR A 19 -7.08 16.41 -15.93
CA THR A 19 -6.39 16.71 -17.19
C THR A 19 -5.09 17.51 -17.02
N MET A 20 -4.76 17.89 -15.79
CA MET A 20 -3.57 18.67 -15.47
C MET A 20 -2.42 17.76 -15.04
N GLN A 21 -1.21 18.31 -15.02
CA GLN A 21 0.02 17.57 -14.70
C GLN A 21 0.20 17.35 -13.20
N VAL A 22 1.02 16.35 -12.87
CA VAL A 22 1.40 16.02 -11.50
C VAL A 22 2.92 15.96 -11.37
N CYS A 23 3.43 16.50 -10.26
CA CYS A 23 4.84 16.75 -10.01
C CYS A 23 5.18 16.49 -8.53
N LEU A 24 6.23 15.71 -8.31
CA LEU A 24 6.79 15.44 -6.98
C LEU A 24 8.31 15.55 -7.05
N TYR A 25 8.91 16.03 -5.96
CA TYR A 25 10.35 15.94 -5.75
C TYR A 25 10.74 14.51 -5.40
N GLU A 26 10.09 13.92 -4.38
CA GLU A 26 10.50 12.63 -3.80
C GLU A 26 9.31 11.81 -3.34
N VAL A 27 9.47 10.49 -3.32
CA VAL A 27 8.58 9.50 -2.73
C VAL A 27 9.41 8.46 -1.99
N GLU A 28 9.06 8.22 -0.73
CA GLU A 28 9.65 7.13 0.05
C GLU A 28 8.60 6.06 0.36
N MET A 29 9.04 4.81 0.42
CA MET A 29 8.22 3.68 0.85
C MET A 29 8.82 3.09 2.12
N ARG A 30 8.03 3.04 3.19
CA ARG A 30 8.53 2.73 4.54
C ARG A 30 7.82 1.53 5.12
N GLY A 31 8.57 0.57 5.63
CA GLY A 31 8.04 -0.71 6.15
C GLY A 31 7.43 -0.62 7.53
N THR A 32 7.71 0.47 8.24
CA THR A 32 7.05 0.86 9.48
C THR A 32 6.74 2.36 9.43
N ILE A 33 5.70 2.78 10.15
CA ILE A 33 5.36 4.21 10.30
C ILE A 33 6.55 4.97 10.90
N GLY A 34 7.01 6.03 10.24
CA GLY A 34 8.20 6.79 10.63
C GLY A 34 9.53 6.03 10.45
N GLY A 35 9.50 4.88 9.77
CA GLY A 35 10.69 4.10 9.43
C GLY A 35 11.54 4.73 8.34
N PRO A 36 12.71 4.14 8.04
CA PRO A 36 13.54 4.59 6.93
C PRO A 36 12.87 4.29 5.59
N ASP A 37 13.26 5.04 4.56
CA ASP A 37 12.99 4.69 3.18
C ASP A 37 13.60 3.33 2.83
N GLN A 38 12.88 2.56 2.01
CA GLN A 38 13.31 1.27 1.51
C GLN A 38 13.67 1.30 0.02
N CYS A 39 13.39 2.38 -0.69
CA CYS A 39 13.58 2.52 -2.14
C CYS A 39 15.06 2.62 -2.55
N ASP A 40 15.87 1.65 -2.14
CA ASP A 40 17.29 1.50 -2.48
C ASP A 40 17.53 0.23 -3.29
N GLY A 41 18.43 0.30 -4.27
CA GLY A 41 18.87 -0.84 -5.09
C GLY A 41 17.87 -1.40 -6.11
N GLY A 42 16.63 -0.88 -6.16
CA GLY A 42 15.61 -1.28 -7.12
C GLY A 42 15.55 -0.41 -8.39
N VAL A 43 14.47 -0.55 -9.14
CA VAL A 43 14.26 0.14 -10.42
C VAL A 43 12.96 0.94 -10.39
N ALA A 44 13.09 2.26 -10.55
CA ALA A 44 11.95 3.16 -10.73
C ALA A 44 11.44 3.12 -12.19
N SER A 45 10.13 3.19 -12.36
CA SER A 45 9.50 3.39 -13.66
C SER A 45 8.21 4.20 -13.54
N ALA A 46 7.77 4.81 -14.64
CA ALA A 46 6.58 5.64 -14.68
C ALA A 46 5.85 5.56 -16.02
N SER A 47 4.54 5.79 -15.99
CA SER A 47 3.66 5.94 -17.15
C SER A 47 4.15 6.97 -18.17
N HIS A 48 4.73 8.06 -17.66
CA HIS A 48 5.21 9.20 -18.42
C HIS A 48 6.58 9.62 -17.92
N ARG A 49 7.40 10.22 -18.79
CA ARG A 49 8.77 10.66 -18.45
C ARG A 49 9.56 9.58 -17.69
N ASN A 50 9.46 8.34 -18.16
CA ASN A 50 10.11 7.19 -17.54
C ASN A 50 11.63 7.37 -17.42
N ASP A 51 12.23 8.15 -18.34
CA ASP A 51 13.63 8.59 -18.30
C ASP A 51 14.00 9.39 -17.05
N ARG A 52 13.01 9.87 -16.29
CA ARG A 52 13.16 10.67 -15.07
C ARG A 52 12.47 10.04 -13.86
N ALA A 53 11.94 8.83 -13.97
CA ALA A 53 11.22 8.18 -12.88
C ALA A 53 12.11 7.98 -11.63
N TYR A 54 13.41 7.78 -11.85
CA TYR A 54 14.40 7.62 -10.77
C TYR A 54 14.44 8.80 -9.79
N ARG A 55 14.08 10.01 -10.23
CA ARG A 55 14.06 11.21 -9.39
C ARG A 55 13.02 11.16 -8.28
N LEU A 56 12.03 10.28 -8.38
CA LEU A 56 11.06 10.08 -7.32
C LEU A 56 11.62 9.27 -6.16
N PHE A 57 12.79 8.64 -6.30
CA PHE A 57 13.30 7.64 -5.37
C PHE A 57 14.83 7.75 -5.18
N ASP A 58 15.42 8.90 -5.46
CA ASP A 58 16.87 9.12 -5.40
C ASP A 58 17.31 9.89 -4.14
N ASN A 59 16.38 10.13 -3.21
CA ASN A 59 16.58 10.90 -1.98
C ASN A 59 17.10 12.32 -2.25
N ASN A 60 16.75 12.92 -3.39
CA ASN A 60 17.19 14.26 -3.79
C ASN A 60 16.02 15.26 -3.84
N PRO A 61 15.83 16.08 -2.79
CA PRO A 61 14.69 16.99 -2.69
C PRO A 61 14.77 18.22 -3.63
N SER A 62 15.78 18.29 -4.52
CA SER A 62 15.99 19.38 -5.46
C SER A 62 15.70 19.00 -6.92
N GLU A 63 15.58 17.71 -7.22
CA GLU A 63 15.18 17.21 -8.53
C GLU A 63 13.75 16.69 -8.47
N TYR A 64 13.03 16.77 -9.58
CA TYR A 64 11.63 16.36 -9.62
C TYR A 64 11.32 15.53 -10.85
N TRP A 65 10.33 14.67 -10.68
CA TRP A 65 9.58 14.07 -11.77
C TRP A 65 8.29 14.87 -11.99
N ILE A 66 7.96 15.04 -13.27
CA ILE A 66 6.68 15.60 -13.70
C ILE A 66 6.19 14.74 -14.86
N ASN A 67 4.91 14.36 -14.85
CA ASN A 67 4.37 13.53 -15.93
C ASN A 67 4.34 14.29 -17.28
N GLY A 68 4.09 15.60 -17.26
CA GLY A 68 3.97 16.46 -18.45
C GLY A 68 2.75 16.17 -19.31
N GLY A 69 1.69 15.61 -18.72
CA GLY A 69 0.43 15.22 -19.37
C GLY A 69 -0.73 15.12 -18.35
N PRO A 70 -1.87 14.52 -18.72
CA PRO A 70 -3.00 14.32 -17.80
C PRO A 70 -2.63 13.44 -16.59
N SER A 71 -3.02 13.87 -15.40
CA SER A 71 -2.81 13.12 -14.15
C SER A 71 -3.64 11.85 -14.05
N GLU A 72 -4.79 11.76 -14.71
CA GLU A 72 -5.77 10.66 -14.56
C GLU A 72 -5.25 9.26 -14.95
N ASP A 73 -4.25 9.19 -15.83
CA ASP A 73 -3.60 7.95 -16.24
C ASP A 73 -2.14 7.88 -15.76
N SER A 74 -1.77 8.73 -14.79
CA SER A 74 -0.37 8.83 -14.35
C SER A 74 -0.08 7.91 -13.19
N TRP A 75 0.88 7.01 -13.39
CA TRP A 75 1.49 6.24 -12.32
C TRP A 75 3.00 6.32 -12.35
N PHE A 76 3.58 6.02 -11.19
CA PHE A 76 4.98 5.68 -11.01
C PHE A 76 5.09 4.52 -10.01
N GLN A 77 6.14 3.74 -10.14
CA GLN A 77 6.34 2.53 -9.35
C GLN A 77 7.81 2.26 -9.08
N TYR A 78 8.05 1.42 -8.08
CA TYR A 78 9.35 0.88 -7.73
C TYR A 78 9.31 -0.64 -7.80
N ASP A 79 10.25 -1.24 -8.54
CA ASP A 79 10.54 -2.67 -8.51
C ASP A 79 11.72 -2.90 -7.57
N PHE A 80 11.46 -3.56 -6.43
CA PHE A 80 12.52 -3.87 -5.46
C PHE A 80 13.47 -4.98 -5.94
N GLY A 81 13.14 -5.67 -7.04
CA GLY A 81 13.92 -6.77 -7.59
C GLY A 81 13.46 -8.14 -7.05
N ALA A 82 13.82 -9.19 -7.78
CA ALA A 82 13.43 -10.55 -7.42
C ALA A 82 14.01 -10.98 -6.07
N GLY A 83 13.17 -11.42 -5.14
CA GLY A 83 13.58 -11.86 -3.80
C GLY A 83 13.77 -10.74 -2.78
N HIS A 84 13.39 -9.51 -3.13
CA HIS A 84 13.49 -8.31 -2.28
C HIS A 84 12.11 -7.77 -1.91
N ASP A 85 11.14 -8.65 -1.71
CA ASP A 85 9.76 -8.26 -1.40
C ASP A 85 9.71 -7.48 -0.08
N VAL A 86 8.99 -6.35 -0.07
CA VAL A 86 8.88 -5.45 1.10
C VAL A 86 7.44 -5.20 1.52
N ILE A 87 7.24 -4.92 2.80
CA ILE A 87 6.01 -4.35 3.32
C ILE A 87 6.10 -2.83 3.18
N VAL A 88 5.02 -2.16 2.78
CA VAL A 88 4.89 -0.69 2.81
C VAL A 88 3.79 -0.31 3.78
N ALA A 89 4.16 0.21 4.95
CA ALA A 89 3.25 0.67 6.00
C ALA A 89 3.00 2.19 5.95
N GLU A 90 3.89 2.95 5.32
CA GLU A 90 3.77 4.40 5.16
C GLU A 90 4.38 4.83 3.82
N ILE A 91 3.72 5.76 3.15
CA ILE A 91 4.27 6.50 2.01
C ILE A 91 4.62 7.89 2.50
N LYS A 92 5.78 8.41 2.13
CA LYS A 92 6.07 9.83 2.21
C LYS A 92 6.13 10.42 0.81
N MET A 93 5.52 11.59 0.61
CA MET A 93 5.63 12.34 -0.63
C MET A 93 6.12 13.76 -0.36
N LEU A 94 7.07 14.23 -1.16
CA LEU A 94 7.54 15.61 -1.16
C LEU A 94 7.03 16.33 -2.42
N PRO A 95 6.03 17.21 -2.31
CA PRO A 95 5.47 17.92 -3.45
C PRO A 95 6.36 19.09 -3.91
N ARG A 96 6.29 19.42 -5.20
CA ARG A 96 6.91 20.65 -5.72
C ARG A 96 6.20 21.92 -5.25
N GLY A 97 4.88 21.86 -5.24
CA GLY A 97 3.97 22.95 -4.96
C GLY A 97 2.56 22.40 -4.80
N TRP A 98 1.58 23.26 -4.55
CA TRP A 98 0.22 22.81 -4.33
C TRP A 98 -0.47 22.39 -5.64
N GLU A 99 -0.31 23.16 -6.71
CA GLU A 99 -1.04 23.13 -8.00
C GLU A 99 -0.92 21.83 -8.79
N GLU A 100 0.16 21.09 -8.60
CA GLU A 100 0.53 19.91 -9.39
C GLU A 100 0.76 18.71 -8.46
N SER A 101 0.13 18.70 -7.29
CA SER A 101 0.23 17.60 -6.35
C SER A 101 -0.90 16.57 -6.55
N PRO A 102 -0.70 15.30 -6.18
CA PRO A 102 -1.77 14.31 -6.22
C PRO A 102 -2.93 14.68 -5.28
N GLU A 103 -4.14 14.86 -5.82
CA GLU A 103 -5.37 15.03 -5.01
C GLU A 103 -6.01 13.68 -4.72
N ASP A 104 -6.17 12.87 -5.77
CA ASP A 104 -6.71 11.52 -5.69
C ASP A 104 -5.71 10.52 -6.24
N PHE A 105 -5.41 9.49 -5.47
CA PHE A 105 -4.49 8.43 -5.87
C PHE A 105 -4.69 7.15 -5.05
N VAL A 106 -4.15 6.06 -5.57
CA VAL A 106 -4.18 4.74 -4.93
C VAL A 106 -2.77 4.16 -4.82
N LEU A 107 -2.50 3.46 -3.71
CA LEU A 107 -1.33 2.60 -3.56
C LEU A 107 -1.71 1.19 -3.98
N GLN A 108 -0.84 0.58 -4.79
CA GLN A 108 -1.03 -0.76 -5.33
C GLN A 108 0.26 -1.56 -5.18
N TRP A 109 0.10 -2.88 -5.06
CA TRP A 109 1.22 -3.82 -5.12
C TRP A 109 1.04 -4.81 -6.27
N SER A 110 2.13 -5.41 -6.70
CA SER A 110 2.16 -6.56 -7.62
C SER A 110 3.35 -7.46 -7.30
N ASP A 111 3.24 -8.75 -7.63
CA ASP A 111 4.36 -9.70 -7.58
C ASP A 111 4.91 -10.03 -8.98
N ASP A 112 4.15 -9.70 -10.04
CA ASP A 112 4.51 -9.99 -11.43
C ASP A 112 4.80 -8.74 -12.27
N GLY A 113 4.55 -7.55 -11.72
CA GLY A 113 4.76 -6.26 -12.39
C GLY A 113 3.70 -5.90 -13.44
N THR A 114 2.64 -6.70 -13.57
CA THR A 114 1.58 -6.54 -14.58
C THR A 114 0.17 -6.50 -13.99
N HIS A 115 -0.13 -7.36 -13.02
CA HIS A 115 -1.41 -7.40 -12.31
C HIS A 115 -1.24 -6.73 -10.96
N PHE A 116 -1.98 -5.65 -10.73
CA PHE A 116 -1.84 -4.83 -9.53
C PHE A 116 -3.10 -4.89 -8.67
N THR A 117 -2.90 -5.00 -7.36
CA THR A 117 -3.95 -4.98 -6.35
C THR A 117 -3.88 -3.69 -5.55
N THR A 118 -5.00 -2.98 -5.45
CA THR A 118 -5.11 -1.78 -4.60
C THR A 118 -5.13 -2.16 -3.13
N VAL A 119 -4.28 -1.51 -2.32
CA VAL A 119 -4.24 -1.67 -0.87
C VAL A 119 -4.78 -0.44 -0.12
N ALA A 120 -4.65 0.74 -0.71
CA ALA A 120 -5.09 1.99 -0.08
C ALA A 120 -5.47 3.03 -1.13
N SER A 121 -6.37 3.93 -0.76
CA SER A 121 -6.84 5.03 -1.59
C SER A 121 -6.92 6.30 -0.76
N TRP A 122 -6.49 7.42 -1.34
CA TRP A 122 -6.64 8.75 -0.78
C TRP A 122 -7.31 9.64 -1.80
N SER A 123 -8.18 10.52 -1.32
CA SER A 123 -8.97 11.42 -2.18
C SER A 123 -9.20 12.77 -1.51
N GLY A 124 -9.32 13.82 -2.30
CA GLY A 124 -9.57 15.18 -1.84
C GLY A 124 -8.40 15.78 -1.06
N ILE A 125 -7.17 15.32 -1.31
CA ILE A 125 -5.98 15.85 -0.66
C ILE A 125 -5.64 17.21 -1.30
N ASN A 126 -6.01 18.28 -0.62
CA ASN A 126 -5.91 19.65 -1.16
C ASN A 126 -5.06 20.59 -0.29
N ASP A 127 -4.40 20.06 0.73
CA ASP A 127 -3.61 20.80 1.73
C ASP A 127 -2.09 20.58 1.55
N TRP A 128 -1.65 20.47 0.30
CA TRP A 128 -0.23 20.36 -0.04
C TRP A 128 0.51 21.69 0.16
N ILE A 129 1.73 21.60 0.67
CA ILE A 129 2.64 22.75 0.82
C ILE A 129 3.94 22.37 0.12
N GLY A 130 4.37 23.15 -0.87
CA GLY A 130 5.59 22.89 -1.63
C GLY A 130 6.81 22.79 -0.72
N GLY A 131 7.63 21.75 -0.91
CA GLY A 131 8.80 21.49 -0.07
C GLY A 131 8.51 20.97 1.34
N LEU A 132 7.24 20.71 1.70
CA LEU A 132 6.86 20.06 2.95
C LEU A 132 6.38 18.64 2.69
N GLU A 133 7.02 17.68 3.32
CA GLU A 133 6.66 16.27 3.22
C GLU A 133 5.25 16.01 3.76
N LYS A 134 4.52 15.10 3.11
CA LYS A 134 3.23 14.58 3.57
C LYS A 134 3.29 13.06 3.71
N LEU A 135 2.75 12.55 4.80
CA LEU A 135 2.78 11.13 5.17
C LEU A 135 1.40 10.51 4.98
N PHE A 136 1.38 9.29 4.44
CA PHE A 136 0.18 8.50 4.22
C PHE A 136 0.36 7.12 4.83
N VAL A 137 -0.32 6.88 5.95
CA VAL A 137 -0.30 5.57 6.61
C VAL A 137 -1.15 4.59 5.80
N VAL A 138 -0.57 3.45 5.48
CA VAL A 138 -1.25 2.36 4.78
C VAL A 138 -2.06 1.57 5.81
N PRO A 139 -3.39 1.46 5.67
CA PRO A 139 -4.20 0.68 6.60
C PRO A 139 -3.79 -0.78 6.57
N ASP A 140 -3.74 -1.41 7.74
CA ASP A 140 -3.59 -2.86 7.81
C ASP A 140 -4.74 -3.55 7.07
N PRO A 141 -4.48 -4.67 6.37
CA PRO A 141 -5.54 -5.47 5.82
C PRO A 141 -6.47 -5.89 6.97
N PRO A 142 -7.80 -5.96 6.73
CA PRO A 142 -8.72 -6.43 7.76
C PRO A 142 -8.24 -7.80 8.25
N PRO A 143 -8.33 -8.07 9.57
CA PRO A 143 -7.96 -9.38 10.09
C PRO A 143 -8.77 -10.46 9.34
N PRO A 144 -8.20 -11.66 9.12
CA PRO A 144 -8.96 -12.76 8.54
C PRO A 144 -10.28 -12.92 9.32
N PRO A 145 -11.41 -13.22 8.66
CA PRO A 145 -12.63 -13.53 9.39
C PRO A 145 -12.29 -14.61 10.41
N THR A 146 -12.62 -14.36 11.67
CA THR A 146 -12.44 -15.36 12.72
C THR A 146 -13.15 -16.63 12.24
N PRO A 147 -12.47 -17.79 12.20
CA PRO A 147 -13.17 -19.02 11.89
C PRO A 147 -14.35 -19.14 12.86
N PRO A 148 -15.52 -19.62 12.40
CA PRO A 148 -16.66 -19.81 13.28
C PRO A 148 -16.18 -20.62 14.49
N PRO A 149 -16.65 -20.30 15.71
CA PRO A 149 -16.23 -21.04 16.89
C PRO A 149 -16.47 -22.51 16.61
N THR A 150 -15.38 -23.29 16.49
CA THR A 150 -15.50 -24.73 16.41
C THR A 150 -16.11 -25.13 17.75
N THR A 151 -17.37 -25.54 17.77
CA THR A 151 -17.90 -26.24 18.94
C THR A 151 -17.01 -27.47 19.11
N PRO A 152 -16.21 -27.57 20.19
CA PRO A 152 -15.51 -28.81 20.43
C PRO A 152 -16.58 -29.89 20.56
N PRO A 153 -16.41 -31.08 19.95
CA PRO A 153 -17.41 -32.15 20.05
C PRO A 153 -17.67 -32.59 21.51
N TRP A 154 -16.83 -32.17 22.45
CA TRP A 154 -16.96 -32.45 23.88
C TRP A 154 -16.63 -31.20 24.71
N GLN A 155 -17.63 -30.62 25.39
CA GLN A 155 -17.38 -29.68 26.48
C GLN A 155 -17.21 -30.46 27.79
N PHE A 156 -16.02 -30.41 28.39
CA PHE A 156 -15.85 -30.82 29.78
C PHE A 156 -16.45 -29.73 30.68
N ARG A 157 -17.61 -30.01 31.29
CA ARG A 157 -18.10 -29.20 32.42
C ARG A 157 -17.64 -29.86 33.71
N CYS A 158 -16.65 -29.26 34.36
CA CYS A 158 -16.27 -29.60 35.71
C CYS A 158 -17.23 -28.86 36.66
N SER A 159 -18.15 -29.57 37.28
CA SER A 159 -18.83 -29.12 38.51
C SER A 159 -18.46 -30.12 39.60
N GLY A 160 -17.73 -29.68 40.63
CA GLY A 160 -17.49 -30.48 41.83
C GLY A 160 -16.56 -31.70 41.69
N GLY A 161 -15.54 -31.65 40.81
CA GLY A 161 -14.44 -32.63 40.84
C GLY A 161 -14.74 -34.04 40.32
N ARG A 162 -15.81 -34.26 39.56
CA ARG A 162 -16.03 -35.51 38.80
C ARG A 162 -16.14 -35.25 37.30
N VAL A 163 -15.35 -35.99 36.52
CA VAL A 163 -15.45 -36.05 35.05
C VAL A 163 -16.60 -36.99 34.69
N LEU A 164 -17.65 -36.47 34.08
CA LEU A 164 -18.77 -37.26 33.52
C LEU A 164 -18.60 -37.35 32.00
N TRP A 165 -18.31 -38.55 31.50
CA TRP A 165 -18.39 -38.85 30.07
C TRP A 165 -19.86 -39.00 29.67
N ARG A 166 -20.41 -38.04 28.93
CA ARG A 166 -21.64 -38.27 28.16
C ARG A 166 -21.26 -38.31 26.68
N GLY A 167 -21.06 -39.51 26.16
CA GLY A 167 -20.99 -39.74 24.72
C GLY A 167 -22.37 -39.49 24.09
N ASN A 168 -22.42 -38.88 22.90
CA ASN A 168 -23.60 -38.97 22.04
C ASN A 168 -23.85 -40.45 21.67
N PRO A 169 -25.10 -40.93 21.63
CA PRO A 169 -25.36 -42.26 21.10
C PRO A 169 -24.89 -42.34 19.65
N LEU A 170 -24.25 -43.44 19.29
CA LEU A 170 -23.90 -43.77 17.91
C LEU A 170 -25.15 -43.70 17.02
N PRO A 171 -25.07 -43.21 15.78
CA PRO A 171 -26.19 -43.27 14.86
C PRO A 171 -26.52 -44.74 14.58
N ASN A 172 -27.79 -45.10 14.77
CA ASN A 172 -28.29 -46.44 14.46
C ASN A 172 -28.08 -46.71 12.97
N GLY A 173 -27.13 -47.60 12.65
CA GLY A 173 -27.02 -48.19 11.32
C GLY A 173 -28.22 -49.08 11.02
N ARG A 174 -28.80 -48.87 9.84
CA ARG A 174 -29.49 -49.88 9.05
C ARG A 174 -28.92 -49.82 7.64
#